data_AF-A0A9X8YS25-F1
#
_entry.id   AF-A0A9X8YS25-F1
#
_cell.length_a   1.000
_cell.length_b   1.000
_cell.length_c   1.000
_cell.angle_alpha   90.00
_cell.angle_beta   90.00
_cell.angle_gamma   90.00
#
_symmetry.space_group_name_H-M   'P 1'
#
loop_
_entity.id
_entity.type
_entity.pdbx_description
1 polymer ?
#
loop_
_entity_poly.entity_id
_entity_poly.type
_entity_poly.pdbx_seq_one_letter_code
_entity_poly.pdbx_strand_id
1 'polypeptide(L)' 'SIAAEFLPALSAKMAAAGVTLHAAENALPLLQGGPATVVPVNAEDYDDEWLSLDLNVLLVDDIDQAIDHIRTHGTNHS' A
#
# COMPACT_ATOMS: atom_id res chain seq x y z
N SER A 1 -15.10 0.26 -7.77
CA SER A 1 -13.75 0.39 -7.18
C SER A 1 -13.16 1.74 -7.58
N ILE A 2 -12.46 2.42 -6.67
CA ILE A 2 -11.77 3.71 -6.92
C ILE A 2 -10.29 3.55 -7.27
N ALA A 3 -9.74 2.32 -7.22
CA ALA A 3 -8.31 2.06 -7.33
C ALA A 3 -7.69 2.63 -8.61
N ALA A 4 -8.35 2.46 -9.75
CA ALA A 4 -7.86 2.95 -11.04
C ALA A 4 -7.74 4.49 -11.11
N GLU A 5 -8.56 5.22 -10.35
CA GLU A 5 -8.53 6.68 -10.29
C GLU A 5 -7.54 7.17 -9.23
N PHE A 6 -7.48 6.50 -8.08
CA PHE A 6 -6.69 6.94 -6.93
C PHE A 6 -5.20 6.56 -7.00
N LEU A 7 -4.88 5.33 -7.42
CA LEU A 7 -3.50 4.81 -7.38
C LEU A 7 -2.51 5.63 -8.23
N PRO A 8 -2.87 6.17 -9.42
CA PRO A 8 -1.96 7.05 -10.15
C PRO A 8 -1.62 8.34 -9.38
N ALA A 9 -2.61 8.95 -8.73
CA ALA A 9 -2.43 10.16 -7.92
C ALA A 9 -1.60 9.87 -6.66
N LEU A 10 -1.85 8.72 -6.02
CA LEU A 10 -1.03 8.23 -4.91
C LEU A 10 0.43 8.06 -5.34
N SER A 11 0.68 7.35 -6.44
CA SER A 11 2.04 7.12 -6.96
C SER A 11 2.77 8.43 -7.25
N ALA A 12 2.12 9.39 -7.91
CA ALA A 12 2.71 10.71 -8.16
C ALA A 12 3.12 11.44 -6.88
N LYS A 13 2.25 11.42 -5.86
CA LYS A 13 2.52 12.10 -4.58
C LYS A 13 3.64 11.41 -3.78
N MET A 14 3.65 10.09 -3.77
CA MET A 14 4.65 9.30 -3.04
C MET A 14 6.03 9.41 -3.70
N ALA A 15 6.09 9.44 -5.03
CA ALA A 15 7.32 9.72 -5.76
C ALA A 15 7.93 11.08 -5.38
N ALA A 16 7.09 12.13 -5.33
CA ALA A 16 7.54 13.47 -4.93
C ALA A 16 8.02 13.54 -3.47
N ALA A 17 7.48 12.67 -2.60
CA ALA A 17 7.88 12.56 -1.21
C ALA A 17 9.07 11.61 -0.99
N GLY A 18 9.55 10.90 -2.02
CA GLY A 18 10.59 9.88 -1.89
C GLY A 18 10.15 8.62 -1.16
N VAL A 19 8.84 8.33 -1.14
CA VAL A 19 8.27 7.15 -0.48
C VAL A 19 8.27 5.95 -1.41
N THR A 20 8.74 4.80 -0.91
CA THR A 20 8.65 3.50 -1.59
C THR A 20 7.31 2.85 -1.30
N LEU A 21 6.64 2.37 -2.34
CA LEU A 21 5.38 1.64 -2.22
C LEU A 21 5.64 0.14 -2.22
N HIS A 22 5.27 -0.54 -1.14
CA HIS A 22 5.27 -1.98 -1.02
C HIS A 22 3.86 -2.47 -1.38
N ALA A 23 3.67 -2.96 -2.59
CA ALA A 23 2.36 -3.25 -3.13
C ALA A 23 2.03 -4.75 -3.11
N ALA A 24 0.82 -5.08 -2.65
CA ALA A 24 0.24 -6.41 -2.77
C ALA A 24 0.09 -6.82 -4.24
N GLU A 25 0.02 -8.13 -4.53
CA GLU A 25 -0.09 -8.66 -5.89
C GLU A 25 -1.25 -8.03 -6.69
N ASN A 26 -2.36 -7.70 -6.02
CA ASN A 26 -3.53 -7.09 -6.65
C ASN A 26 -3.38 -5.58 -6.91
N ALA A 27 -2.47 -4.89 -6.21
CA ALA A 27 -2.20 -3.46 -6.36
C ALA A 27 -0.97 -3.19 -7.24
N LEU A 28 -0.03 -4.13 -7.27
CA LEU A 28 1.27 -4.00 -7.92
C LEU A 28 1.18 -3.62 -9.42
N PRO A 29 0.35 -4.29 -10.26
CA PRO A 29 0.26 -3.94 -11.68
C PRO A 29 -0.28 -2.53 -11.94
N LEU A 30 -1.10 -2.01 -11.01
CA LEU A 30 -1.72 -0.69 -11.13
C LEU A 30 -0.75 0.43 -10.71
N LEU A 31 0.20 0.13 -9.83
CA LEU A 31 1.19 1.09 -9.33
C LEU A 31 2.48 1.10 -10.17
N GLN A 32 2.85 -0.02 -10.77
CA GLN A 32 4.06 -0.15 -11.60
C GLN A 32 4.09 0.79 -12.81
N GLY A 33 2.93 1.26 -13.29
CA GLY A 33 2.85 2.26 -14.36
C GLY A 33 3.07 3.70 -13.90
N GLY A 34 3.20 3.95 -12.59
CA GLY A 34 3.36 5.27 -12.00
C GLY A 34 4.82 5.66 -11.71
N PRO A 35 5.07 6.91 -11.28
CA PRO A 35 6.42 7.43 -11.06
C PRO A 35 7.07 7.03 -9.73
N ALA A 36 6.33 6.45 -8.77
CA ALA A 36 6.91 6.01 -7.50
C ALA A 36 7.80 4.77 -7.68
N THR A 37 8.74 4.58 -6.77
CA THR A 37 9.39 3.27 -6.59
C THR A 37 8.36 2.31 -6.02
N VAL A 38 8.15 1.18 -6.70
CA VAL A 38 7.19 0.14 -6.28
C VAL A 38 7.90 -1.20 -6.22
N VAL A 39 7.74 -1.88 -5.09
CA VAL A 39 8.23 -3.25 -4.87
C VAL A 39 7.08 -4.14 -4.40
N PRO A 40 7.14 -5.47 -4.62
CA PRO A 40 6.17 -6.38 -4.00
C PRO A 40 6.30 -6.33 -2.48
N VAL A 41 5.17 -6.27 -1.77
CA VAL A 41 5.13 -6.47 -0.30
C VAL A 41 5.16 -7.96 0.00
N ASN A 42 5.94 -8.39 0.99
CA ASN A 42 5.86 -9.75 1.51
C ASN A 42 4.81 -9.82 2.63
N ALA A 43 4.21 -10.99 2.84
CA ALA A 43 3.20 -11.15 3.89
C ALA A 43 3.73 -10.81 5.29
N GLU A 44 5.04 -11.03 5.52
CA GLU A 44 5.72 -10.73 6.78
C GLU A 44 5.88 -9.22 7.00
N ASP A 45 5.97 -8.44 5.92
CA ASP A 45 6.16 -6.98 5.96
C ASP A 45 4.89 -6.23 6.43
N TYR A 46 3.75 -6.91 6.53
CA TYR A 46 2.52 -6.30 7.06
C TYR A 46 2.56 -6.07 8.57
N ASP A 47 3.34 -6.88 9.29
CA ASP A 47 3.43 -6.84 10.76
C ASP A 47 4.61 -5.98 11.26
N ASP A 48 5.49 -5.56 10.35
CA ASP A 48 6.70 -4.81 10.66
C ASP A 48 6.53 -3.28 10.50
N GLU A 49 7.06 -2.52 11.48
CA GLU A 49 7.12 -1.07 11.40
C GLU A 49 8.42 -0.63 10.72
N TRP A 50 8.32 -0.10 9.49
CA TRP A 50 9.47 0.22 8.64
C TRP A 50 10.43 1.28 9.21
N LEU A 51 9.94 2.21 10.03
CA LEU A 51 10.71 3.35 10.55
C LEU A 51 11.43 4.18 9.45
N SER A 52 10.95 4.09 8.21
CA SER A 52 11.47 4.72 7.00
C SER A 52 10.33 5.23 6.10
N LEU A 53 10.66 5.80 4.94
CA LEU A 53 9.69 6.31 3.96
C LEU A 53 9.14 5.17 3.09
N ASP A 54 8.43 4.26 3.73
CA ASP A 54 7.89 3.05 3.12
C ASP A 54 6.41 2.91 3.46
N LEU A 55 5.60 2.51 2.48
CA LEU A 55 4.16 2.40 2.62
C LEU A 55 3.64 1.12 1.98
N ASN A 56 3.01 0.27 2.79
CA ASN A 56 2.30 -0.92 2.31
C ASN A 56 0.99 -0.50 1.62
N VAL A 57 0.70 -1.09 0.46
CA VAL A 57 -0.54 -0.85 -0.31
C VAL A 57 -1.22 -2.17 -0.63
N LEU A 58 -2.40 -2.37 -0.06
CA LEU A 58 -3.30 -3.49 -0.33
C LEU A 58 -4.61 -2.97 -0.92
N LEU A 59 -5.09 -3.60 -1.98
CA LEU A 59 -6.47 -3.40 -2.43
C LEU A 59 -7.40 -4.39 -1.74
N VAL A 60 -8.54 -3.89 -1.29
CA VAL A 60 -9.62 -4.65 -0.64
C VAL A 60 -10.93 -4.40 -1.38
N ASP A 61 -11.84 -5.37 -1.33
CA ASP A 61 -13.12 -5.31 -2.04
C ASP A 61 -14.13 -4.41 -1.33
N ASP A 62 -14.07 -4.37 0.01
CA ASP A 62 -15.01 -3.65 0.86
C ASP A 62 -14.39 -3.20 2.20
N ILE A 63 -15.22 -2.56 3.02
CA ILE A 63 -14.83 -2.03 4.33
C ILE A 63 -14.58 -3.15 5.35
N ASP A 64 -15.25 -4.29 5.22
CA ASP A 64 -15.12 -5.39 6.18
C ASP A 64 -13.74 -6.03 6.05
N GLN A 65 -13.28 -6.26 4.81
CA GLN A 65 -11.91 -6.69 4.54
C GLN A 65 -10.86 -5.69 5.03
N ALA A 66 -11.12 -4.38 4.89
CA ALA A 66 -10.23 -3.35 5.42
C ALA A 66 -10.09 -3.44 6.95
N ILE A 67 -11.21 -3.59 7.65
CA ILE A 67 -11.26 -3.72 9.12
C ILE A 67 -10.52 -4.98 9.56
N ASP A 68 -10.75 -6.11 8.89
CA ASP A 68 -10.12 -7.38 9.25
C ASP A 68 -8.60 -7.34 9.04
N HIS A 69 -8.13 -6.70 7.97
CA HIS A 69 -6.69 -6.49 7.75
C HIS A 69 -6.06 -5.64 8.86
N ILE A 70 -6.69 -4.51 9.23
CA ILE A 70 -6.23 -3.65 10.32
C ILE A 70 -6.22 -4.40 11.66
N ARG A 71 -7.24 -5.21 11.95
CA ARG A 71 -7.27 -6.00 13.18
C ARG A 71 -6.19 -7.08 13.25
N THR A 72 -5.82 -7.63 12.10
CA THR A 72 -4.86 -8.73 12.01
C THR A 72 -3.43 -8.21 12.14
N HIS A 73 -3.10 -7.12 11.44
CA HIS A 73 -1.72 -6.63 11.29
C HIS A 73 -1.46 -5.32 12.04
N GLY A 74 -2.50 -4.60 12.44
CA GLY A 74 -2.37 -3.36 13.18
C GLY A 74 -1.92 -3.60 14.61
N THR A 75 -0.99 -2.79 15.09
CA THR A 75 -0.55 -2.78 16.50
C THR A 75 -1.54 -2.08 17.44
N ASN A 76 -2.76 -1.80 16.96
CA ASN A 76 -3.79 -1.01 17.64
C ASN A 76 -3.33 0.41 18.01
N HIS A 77 -2.34 0.91 17.26
CA HIS A 77 -1.79 2.24 17.43
C HIS A 77 -2.31 3.17 16.32
N SER A 78 -3.28 4.03 16.70
CA SER A 78 -4.08 4.94 15.84
C SER A 78 -5.15 4.29 14.97
#